data_AF-A0A7X9RY66-F1
#
_entry.id   AF-A0A7X9RY66-F1
#
_cell.length_a   1.000
_cell.length_b   1.000
_cell.length_c   1.000
_cell.angle_alpha   90.00
_cell.angle_beta   90.00
_cell.angle_gamma   90.00
#
_symmetry.space_group_name_H-M   'P 1'
#
loop_
_entity.id
_entity.type
_entity.pdbx_description
1 polymer ?
#
loop_
_entity_poly.entity_id
_entity_poly.type
_entity_poly.pdbx_seq_one_letter_code
_entity_poly.pdbx_strand_id
1 'polypeptide(L)'
;MKLFYVLGGGLGHLTRVKRLISTLGIESDFLIFSTAWATKVFPSDQCIIIDTEVVNDKGKLFDYLLHQLIKHAVTDLYIDTFPLGLFKEIDFNLIPKQCRTHYIARYLKWNTYIQKSSFQNVKFDTSYIIDFMNQEQFRFIKSNSNTVHHYQLKPSKVKAGQQNQEQKYYLINHSGSQEEVLQLLELLKKHPGYKQSNLPILINSPKDFSGVIADNVEMIHQYPAHSLFDQAKLIVTGCGYNSMIETLPFFEKHIFTPFERKFDNQFERAKRRNDFVLSNTR
;
A
#
# COMPACT_ATOMS: atom_id res chain seq x y z
N MET A 1 -20.45 -13.55 0.99
CA MET A 1 -19.29 -13.22 0.13
C MET A 1 -18.71 -11.88 0.57
N LYS A 2 -17.39 -11.75 0.67
CA LYS A 2 -16.71 -10.48 1.00
C LYS A 2 -16.19 -9.83 -0.28
N LEU A 3 -16.24 -8.51 -0.39
CA LEU A 3 -15.66 -7.77 -1.51
C LEU A 3 -14.74 -6.68 -0.99
N PHE A 4 -13.50 -6.70 -1.43
CA PHE A 4 -12.51 -5.67 -1.13
C PHE A 4 -12.46 -4.69 -2.30
N TYR A 5 -12.91 -3.46 -2.06
CA TYR A 5 -12.79 -2.32 -2.96
C TYR A 5 -11.38 -1.74 -2.85
N VAL A 6 -10.54 -2.02 -3.85
CA VAL A 6 -9.10 -1.71 -3.81
C VAL A 6 -8.70 -0.91 -5.04
N LEU A 7 -8.97 0.41 -5.04
CA LEU A 7 -8.55 1.31 -6.11
C LEU A 7 -7.42 2.24 -5.72
N GLY A 8 -6.41 2.29 -6.59
CA GLY A 8 -5.22 3.12 -6.44
C GLY A 8 -4.19 2.84 -7.54
N GLY A 9 -3.21 3.72 -7.68
CA GLY A 9 -2.25 3.71 -8.80
C GLY A 9 -1.14 2.65 -8.75
N GLY A 10 -1.27 1.58 -7.96
CA GLY A 10 -0.25 0.52 -7.92
C GLY A 10 -0.47 -0.59 -6.89
N LEU A 11 0.49 -1.53 -6.83
CA LEU A 11 0.48 -2.73 -5.96
C LEU A 11 0.45 -2.44 -4.45
N GLY A 12 0.64 -1.17 -4.07
CA GLY A 12 0.62 -0.73 -2.68
C GLY A 12 -0.70 -1.03 -1.95
N HIS A 13 -1.82 -0.79 -2.63
CA HIS A 13 -3.15 -1.03 -2.08
C HIS A 13 -3.43 -2.54 -1.92
N LEU A 14 -3.18 -3.30 -2.99
CA LEU A 14 -3.38 -4.75 -3.04
C LEU A 14 -2.55 -5.49 -1.98
N THR A 15 -1.27 -5.13 -1.82
CA THR A 15 -0.39 -5.77 -0.83
C THR A 15 -0.87 -5.53 0.60
N ARG A 16 -1.38 -4.32 0.89
CA ARG A 16 -1.91 -3.98 2.21
C ARG A 16 -3.19 -4.76 2.51
N VAL A 17 -4.10 -4.85 1.54
CA VAL A 17 -5.32 -5.64 1.66
C VAL A 17 -5.00 -7.12 1.84
N LYS A 18 -4.03 -7.67 1.10
CA LYS A 18 -3.55 -9.05 1.28
C LYS A 18 -3.07 -9.30 2.73
N ARG A 19 -2.32 -8.36 3.30
CA ARG A 19 -1.89 -8.47 4.72
C ARG A 19 -3.05 -8.37 5.70
N LEU A 20 -4.03 -7.50 5.43
CA LEU A 20 -5.21 -7.38 6.27
C LEU A 20 -6.05 -8.66 6.23
N ILE A 21 -6.32 -9.23 5.05
CA ILE A 21 -7.03 -10.51 4.87
C ILE A 21 -6.39 -11.59 5.72
N SER A 22 -5.06 -11.72 5.63
CA SER A 22 -4.29 -12.66 6.43
C SER A 22 -4.38 -12.37 7.94
N THR A 23 -4.34 -11.10 8.35
CA THR A 23 -4.44 -10.67 9.75
C THR A 23 -5.81 -10.95 10.34
N LEU A 24 -6.88 -10.83 9.55
CA LEU A 24 -8.25 -11.09 9.96
C LEU A 24 -8.63 -12.59 9.87
N GLY A 25 -7.71 -13.45 9.43
CA GLY A 25 -7.99 -14.89 9.25
C GLY A 25 -9.04 -15.17 8.17
N ILE A 26 -9.13 -14.32 7.14
CA ILE A 26 -10.05 -14.52 6.02
C ILE A 26 -9.37 -15.48 5.03
N GLU A 27 -9.78 -16.74 5.05
CA GLU A 27 -9.18 -17.80 4.22
C GLU A 27 -9.85 -17.94 2.85
N SER A 28 -11.17 -17.77 2.78
CA SER A 28 -11.98 -17.95 1.57
C SER A 28 -13.12 -16.93 1.46
N ASP A 29 -13.90 -17.05 0.38
CA ASP A 29 -15.11 -16.28 0.10
C ASP A 29 -14.89 -14.76 0.07
N PHE A 30 -13.85 -14.34 -0.66
CA PHE A 30 -13.63 -12.94 -0.97
C PHE A 30 -13.33 -12.70 -2.44
N LEU A 31 -13.66 -11.48 -2.89
CA LEU A 31 -13.34 -10.95 -4.20
C LEU A 31 -12.56 -9.63 -4.04
N ILE A 32 -11.66 -9.36 -4.97
CA ILE A 32 -10.88 -8.13 -5.06
C ILE A 32 -11.40 -7.32 -6.25
N PHE A 33 -12.00 -6.17 -5.97
CA PHE A 33 -12.49 -5.22 -6.96
C PHE A 33 -11.41 -4.18 -7.23
N SER A 34 -10.73 -4.29 -8.37
CA SER A 34 -9.55 -3.49 -8.68
C SER A 34 -9.21 -3.48 -10.18
N THR A 35 -8.11 -2.80 -10.53
CA THR A 35 -7.54 -2.85 -11.89
C THR A 35 -6.81 -4.18 -12.15
N ALA A 36 -6.36 -4.39 -13.39
CA ALA A 36 -5.60 -5.57 -13.82
C ALA A 36 -4.37 -5.90 -12.95
N TRP A 37 -3.85 -4.95 -12.17
CA TRP A 37 -2.76 -5.19 -11.21
C TRP A 37 -3.10 -6.21 -10.12
N ALA A 38 -4.38 -6.45 -9.84
CA ALA A 38 -4.81 -7.39 -8.81
C ALA A 38 -4.33 -8.83 -9.06
N THR A 39 -4.28 -9.27 -10.31
CA THR A 39 -3.87 -10.63 -10.67
C THR A 39 -2.39 -10.93 -10.41
N LYS A 40 -1.57 -9.90 -10.16
CA LYS A 40 -0.20 -10.08 -9.68
C LYS A 40 -0.12 -10.46 -8.20
N VAL A 41 -1.18 -10.20 -7.44
CA VAL A 41 -1.21 -10.33 -5.97
C VAL A 41 -2.15 -11.45 -5.52
N PHE A 42 -3.26 -11.59 -6.23
CA PHE A 42 -4.35 -12.51 -5.95
C PHE A 42 -4.63 -13.40 -7.17
N PRO A 43 -5.16 -14.63 -6.95
CA PRO A 43 -5.67 -15.47 -8.02
C PRO A 43 -6.69 -14.75 -8.91
N SER A 44 -6.64 -15.01 -10.22
CA SER A 44 -7.50 -14.33 -11.20
C SER A 44 -8.99 -14.57 -10.99
N ASP A 45 -9.38 -15.74 -10.49
CA ASP A 45 -10.76 -16.12 -10.17
C ASP A 45 -11.30 -15.38 -8.92
N GLN A 46 -10.42 -14.77 -8.12
CA GLN A 46 -10.79 -13.89 -7.01
C GLN A 46 -10.81 -12.41 -7.39
N CYS A 47 -10.54 -12.06 -8.66
CA CYS A 47 -10.41 -10.67 -9.09
C CYS A 47 -11.58 -10.25 -9.97
N ILE A 48 -12.27 -9.19 -9.57
CA ILE A 48 -13.14 -8.43 -10.45
C ILE A 48 -12.29 -7.31 -11.05
N ILE A 49 -11.88 -7.49 -12.30
CA ILE A 49 -11.09 -6.52 -13.03
C ILE A 49 -12.00 -5.43 -13.58
N ILE A 50 -11.62 -4.18 -13.31
CA ILE A 50 -12.30 -3.00 -13.83
C ILE A 50 -11.53 -2.46 -15.02
N ASP A 51 -12.25 -2.25 -16.12
CA ASP A 51 -11.69 -1.62 -17.31
C ASP A 51 -11.34 -0.15 -17.05
N THR A 52 -10.28 0.31 -17.71
CA THR A 52 -9.77 1.68 -17.57
C THR A 52 -10.83 2.73 -17.94
N GLU A 53 -11.70 2.43 -18.91
CA GLU A 53 -12.82 3.31 -19.28
C GLU A 53 -13.81 3.50 -18.14
N VAL A 54 -14.12 2.43 -17.40
CA VAL A 54 -15.02 2.48 -16.25
C VAL A 54 -14.37 3.23 -15.09
N VAL A 55 -13.06 3.05 -14.84
CA VAL A 55 -12.34 3.79 -13.80
C VAL A 55 -12.36 5.30 -14.03
N ASN A 56 -12.36 5.74 -15.30
CA ASN A 56 -12.35 7.16 -15.67
C ASN A 56 -13.74 7.82 -15.58
N ASP A 57 -14.81 7.04 -15.44
CA ASP A 57 -16.18 7.52 -15.32
C ASP A 57 -16.75 7.15 -13.94
N LYS A 58 -16.83 8.15 -13.05
CA LYS A 58 -17.22 7.94 -11.65
C LYS A 58 -18.61 7.31 -11.49
N GLY A 59 -19.56 7.70 -12.34
CA GLY A 59 -20.93 7.18 -12.28
C GLY A 59 -20.92 5.70 -12.65
N LYS A 60 -20.29 5.36 -13.79
CA LYS A 60 -20.15 3.97 -14.24
C LYS A 60 -19.38 3.11 -13.25
N LEU A 61 -18.36 3.67 -12.59
CA LEU A 61 -17.57 2.94 -11.60
C LEU A 61 -18.43 2.48 -10.42
N PHE A 62 -19.28 3.36 -9.90
CA PHE A 62 -20.15 3.02 -8.78
C PHE A 62 -21.30 2.12 -9.21
N ASP A 63 -21.93 2.36 -10.36
CA ASP A 63 -22.95 1.47 -10.93
C ASP A 63 -22.40 0.05 -11.13
N TYR A 64 -21.16 -0.05 -11.62
CA TYR A 64 -20.47 -1.31 -11.79
C TYR A 64 -20.21 -1.98 -10.43
N LEU A 65 -19.75 -1.24 -9.42
CA LEU A 65 -19.61 -1.77 -8.06
C LEU A 65 -20.95 -2.33 -7.55
N LEU A 66 -22.04 -1.56 -7.65
CA LEU A 66 -23.38 -2.00 -7.21
C LEU A 66 -23.82 -3.28 -7.91
N HIS A 67 -23.62 -3.37 -9.22
CA HIS A 67 -23.91 -4.58 -9.99
C HIS A 67 -23.15 -5.79 -9.41
N GLN A 68 -21.86 -5.64 -9.07
CA GLN A 68 -21.08 -6.73 -8.48
C GLN A 68 -21.52 -7.09 -7.07
N LEU A 69 -21.91 -6.11 -6.24
CA LEU A 69 -22.44 -6.37 -4.90
C LEU A 69 -23.69 -7.27 -4.96
N ILE A 70 -24.59 -7.00 -5.92
CA ILE A 70 -25.81 -7.77 -6.13
C ILE A 70 -25.49 -9.14 -6.73
N LYS A 71 -24.74 -9.17 -7.85
CA LYS A 71 -24.39 -10.39 -8.59
C LYS A 71 -23.73 -11.45 -7.71
N HIS A 72 -22.85 -11.01 -6.80
CA HIS A 72 -22.09 -11.91 -5.93
C HIS A 72 -22.67 -12.05 -4.52
N ALA A 73 -23.89 -11.52 -4.28
CA ALA A 73 -24.54 -11.52 -2.97
C ALA A 73 -23.57 -11.12 -1.84
N VAL A 74 -22.91 -9.98 -2.04
CA VAL A 74 -21.89 -9.48 -1.10
C VAL A 74 -22.54 -9.10 0.23
N THR A 75 -21.99 -9.66 1.31
CA THR A 75 -22.43 -9.42 2.69
C THR A 75 -21.52 -8.45 3.42
N ASP A 76 -20.30 -8.26 2.92
CA ASP A 76 -19.29 -7.41 3.53
C ASP A 76 -18.48 -6.68 2.45
N LEU A 77 -18.58 -5.36 2.43
CA LEU A 77 -17.81 -4.47 1.55
C LEU A 77 -16.69 -3.81 2.34
N TYR A 78 -15.44 -4.13 2.01
CA TYR A 78 -14.25 -3.52 2.58
C TYR A 78 -13.72 -2.42 1.66
N ILE A 79 -13.66 -1.19 2.15
CA ILE A 79 -13.24 -0.01 1.40
C ILE A 79 -11.82 0.38 1.83
N ASP A 80 -10.87 0.27 0.92
CA ASP A 80 -9.46 0.59 1.21
C ASP A 80 -9.16 2.09 1.09
N THR A 81 -8.61 2.67 2.16
CA THR A 81 -7.97 4.00 2.22
C THR A 81 -8.87 5.21 2.03
N PHE A 82 -9.76 5.21 1.04
CA PHE A 82 -10.59 6.34 0.67
C PHE A 82 -12.05 6.05 1.03
N PRO A 83 -12.61 6.65 2.09
CA PRO A 83 -13.92 6.23 2.64
C PRO A 83 -15.10 6.45 1.69
N LEU A 84 -14.99 7.35 0.70
CA LEU A 84 -15.98 7.55 -0.36
C LEU A 84 -15.51 6.99 -1.71
N GLY A 85 -14.44 6.20 -1.74
CA GLY A 85 -13.74 5.84 -2.97
C GLY A 85 -12.71 6.88 -3.41
N LEU A 86 -11.85 6.52 -4.36
CA LEU A 86 -10.68 7.34 -4.76
C LEU A 86 -11.10 8.69 -5.34
N PHE A 87 -12.21 8.70 -6.07
CA PHE A 87 -12.79 9.84 -6.76
C PHE A 87 -14.06 10.38 -6.08
N LYS A 88 -14.41 9.84 -4.90
CA LYS A 88 -15.63 10.11 -4.13
C LYS A 88 -16.91 9.62 -4.81
N GLU A 89 -16.81 8.46 -5.45
CA GLU A 89 -17.83 7.80 -6.25
C GLU A 89 -18.84 6.99 -5.43
N ILE A 90 -18.52 6.60 -4.20
CA ILE A 90 -19.35 5.69 -3.39
C ILE A 90 -20.50 6.46 -2.72
N ASP A 91 -21.73 6.12 -3.07
CA ASP A 91 -22.94 6.57 -2.39
C ASP A 91 -23.44 5.50 -1.40
N PHE A 92 -23.32 5.79 -0.10
CA PHE A 92 -23.72 4.86 0.96
C PHE A 92 -25.23 4.58 1.00
N ASN A 93 -26.07 5.46 0.45
CA ASN A 93 -27.52 5.25 0.45
C ASN A 93 -27.94 4.13 -0.53
N LEU A 94 -27.10 3.84 -1.52
CA LEU A 94 -27.37 2.85 -2.56
C LEU A 94 -26.70 1.51 -2.29
N ILE A 95 -25.83 1.42 -1.27
CA ILE A 95 -25.26 0.14 -0.84
C ILE A 95 -26.41 -0.74 -0.29
N PRO A 96 -26.53 -2.00 -0.74
CA PRO A 96 -27.58 -2.90 -0.25
C PRO A 96 -27.60 -3.00 1.28
N LYS A 97 -28.77 -2.87 1.91
CA LYS A 97 -28.91 -2.80 3.38
C LYS A 97 -28.36 -4.02 4.13
N GLN A 98 -28.32 -5.17 3.48
CA GLN A 98 -27.76 -6.41 4.02
C GLN A 98 -26.22 -6.45 3.98
N CYS A 99 -25.59 -5.54 3.24
CA CYS A 99 -24.14 -5.48 3.08
C CYS A 99 -23.53 -4.61 4.18
N ARG A 100 -22.75 -5.24 5.05
CA ARG A 100 -21.97 -4.53 6.06
C ARG A 100 -20.82 -3.78 5.40
N THR A 101 -20.55 -2.57 5.85
CA THR A 101 -19.47 -1.75 5.30
C THR A 101 -18.30 -1.66 6.28
N HIS A 102 -17.11 -1.90 5.76
CA HIS A 102 -15.86 -1.94 6.52
C HIS A 102 -14.89 -0.92 5.94
N TYR A 103 -14.31 -0.06 6.76
CA TYR A 103 -13.32 0.92 6.30
C TYR A 103 -11.91 0.52 6.74
N ILE A 104 -10.99 0.41 5.78
CA ILE A 104 -9.57 0.17 6.06
C ILE A 104 -8.85 1.52 6.08
N ALA A 105 -8.71 2.07 7.29
CA ALA A 105 -8.17 3.39 7.52
C ALA A 105 -6.65 3.38 7.67
N ARG A 106 -5.98 4.16 6.82
CA ARG A 106 -4.56 4.52 6.94
C ARG A 106 -4.42 6.03 6.88
N TYR A 107 -3.20 6.56 7.08
CA TYR A 107 -2.96 7.99 6.90
C TYR A 107 -3.49 8.46 5.55
N LEU A 108 -4.32 9.48 5.60
CA LEU A 108 -4.84 10.22 4.46
C LEU A 108 -4.61 11.71 4.75
N LYS A 109 -4.08 12.47 3.78
CA LYS A 109 -4.07 13.94 3.86
C LYS A 109 -5.52 14.43 3.86
N TRP A 110 -6.15 14.42 5.04
CA TRP A 110 -7.60 14.47 5.21
C TRP A 110 -8.21 15.67 4.52
N ASN A 111 -7.67 16.87 4.78
CA ASN A 111 -8.16 18.13 4.20
C ASN A 111 -8.00 18.18 2.68
N THR A 112 -6.94 17.54 2.14
CA THR A 112 -6.75 17.40 0.69
C THR A 112 -7.76 16.43 0.07
N TYR A 113 -8.10 15.35 0.77
CA TYR A 113 -9.08 14.38 0.28
C TYR A 113 -10.50 14.93 0.39
N ILE A 114 -10.92 15.40 1.55
CA ILE A 114 -12.32 15.77 1.79
C ILE A 114 -12.75 16.99 0.99
N GLN A 115 -11.93 18.05 0.95
CA GLN A 115 -12.28 19.34 0.36
C GLN A 115 -13.70 19.78 0.79
N LYS A 116 -14.62 20.04 -0.16
CA LYS A 116 -16.00 20.47 0.09
C LYS A 116 -17.01 19.32 0.11
N SER A 117 -16.58 18.06 0.11
CA SER A 117 -17.53 16.94 0.02
C SER A 117 -18.26 16.72 1.35
N SER A 118 -19.53 16.37 1.25
CA SER A 118 -20.37 16.02 2.38
C SER A 118 -20.16 14.55 2.76
N PHE A 119 -20.18 14.25 4.06
CA PHE A 119 -20.23 12.89 4.59
C PHE A 119 -21.61 12.52 5.15
N GLN A 120 -22.65 13.23 4.71
CA GLN A 120 -24.02 12.88 5.08
C GLN A 120 -24.26 11.41 4.73
N ASN A 121 -24.70 10.65 5.72
CA ASN A 121 -25.05 9.23 5.63
C ASN A 121 -23.88 8.23 5.49
N VAL A 122 -22.62 8.66 5.60
CA VAL A 122 -21.52 7.70 5.69
C VAL A 122 -21.55 7.01 7.05
N LYS A 123 -21.78 5.70 7.06
CA LYS A 123 -21.74 4.86 8.25
C LYS A 123 -21.07 3.54 7.94
N PHE A 124 -20.08 3.21 8.74
CA PHE A 124 -19.35 1.95 8.72
C PHE A 124 -19.80 1.06 9.87
N ASP A 125 -19.98 -0.23 9.60
CA ASP A 125 -20.14 -1.21 10.66
C ASP A 125 -18.83 -1.36 11.44
N THR A 126 -17.69 -1.34 10.73
CA THR A 126 -16.37 -1.47 11.36
C THR A 126 -15.31 -0.67 10.63
N SER A 127 -14.46 0.02 11.38
CA SER A 127 -13.25 0.66 10.87
C SER A 127 -12.00 -0.01 11.42
N TYR A 128 -11.07 -0.35 10.52
CA TYR A 128 -9.75 -0.94 10.81
C TYR A 128 -8.67 0.12 10.62
N ILE A 129 -8.15 0.66 11.72
CA ILE A 129 -7.05 1.62 11.71
C ILE A 129 -5.73 0.86 11.66
N ILE A 130 -4.98 1.02 10.56
CA ILE A 130 -3.76 0.27 10.26
C ILE A 130 -2.50 1.13 10.07
N ASP A 131 -2.61 2.44 10.22
CA ASP A 131 -1.51 3.40 10.14
C ASP A 131 -1.80 4.57 11.10
N PHE A 132 -0.83 5.47 11.27
CA PHE A 132 -1.07 6.73 11.97
C PHE A 132 -2.05 7.63 11.19
N MET A 133 -2.66 8.62 11.87
CA MET A 133 -3.56 9.59 11.25
C MET A 133 -3.61 10.90 12.05
N ASN A 134 -4.16 11.94 11.42
CA ASN A 134 -4.43 13.19 12.11
C ASN A 134 -5.73 13.12 12.93
N GLN A 135 -5.95 14.13 13.78
CA GLN A 135 -7.11 14.17 14.67
C GLN A 135 -8.44 14.28 13.91
N GLU A 136 -8.50 15.00 12.79
CA GLU A 136 -9.73 15.21 12.03
C GLU A 136 -10.22 13.92 11.38
N GLN A 137 -9.31 13.19 10.73
CA GLN A 137 -9.57 11.86 10.18
C GLN A 137 -10.03 10.89 11.29
N PHE A 138 -9.38 10.92 12.45
CA PHE A 138 -9.76 10.06 13.57
C PHE A 138 -11.15 10.38 14.12
N ARG A 139 -11.49 11.67 14.26
CA ARG A 139 -12.84 12.12 14.65
C ARG A 139 -13.88 11.66 13.65
N PHE A 140 -13.61 11.77 12.35
CA PHE A 140 -14.48 11.24 11.31
C PHE A 140 -14.74 9.74 11.50
N ILE A 141 -13.68 8.95 11.70
CA ILE A 141 -13.82 7.49 11.90
C ILE A 141 -14.67 7.18 13.12
N LYS A 142 -14.40 7.83 14.26
CA LYS A 142 -15.17 7.64 15.50
C LYS A 142 -16.65 8.00 15.35
N SER A 143 -16.97 9.08 14.65
CA SER A 143 -18.35 9.53 14.48
C SER A 143 -19.14 8.74 13.44
N ASN A 144 -18.44 8.03 12.54
CA ASN A 144 -19.05 7.34 11.40
C ASN A 144 -18.82 5.83 11.41
N SER A 145 -18.39 5.24 12.53
CA SER A 145 -18.22 3.79 12.66
C SER A 145 -18.89 3.27 13.92
N ASN A 146 -19.56 2.11 13.83
CA ASN A 146 -20.10 1.44 15.01
C ASN A 146 -18.97 0.84 15.85
N THR A 147 -17.99 0.20 15.20
CA THR A 147 -16.82 -0.40 15.85
C THR A 147 -15.53 0.15 15.24
N VAL A 148 -14.50 0.34 16.07
CA VAL A 148 -13.18 0.77 15.63
C VAL A 148 -12.11 -0.15 16.22
N HIS A 149 -11.30 -0.75 15.35
CA HIS A 149 -10.15 -1.57 15.74
C HIS A 149 -8.84 -0.92 15.32
N HIS A 150 -7.81 -1.06 16.15
CA HIS A 150 -6.45 -0.69 15.82
C HIS A 150 -5.63 -1.94 15.55
N TYR A 151 -5.05 -2.04 14.37
CA TYR A 151 -4.23 -3.16 13.95
C TYR A 151 -2.84 -2.68 13.56
N GLN A 152 -1.82 -3.34 14.11
CA GLN A 152 -0.47 -3.23 13.59
C GLN A 152 -0.23 -4.39 12.63
N LEU A 153 -0.28 -4.11 11.33
CA LEU A 153 0.00 -5.13 10.32
C LEU A 153 1.48 -5.55 10.44
N LYS A 154 1.71 -6.85 10.54
CA LYS A 154 3.07 -7.40 10.62
C LYS A 154 3.71 -7.42 9.22
N PRO A 155 5.04 -7.33 9.13
CA PRO A 155 5.76 -7.67 7.91
C PRO A 155 5.35 -9.07 7.43
N SER A 156 5.46 -9.32 6.12
CA SER A 156 5.30 -10.68 5.60
C SER A 156 6.31 -11.58 6.31
N LYS A 157 5.91 -12.82 6.62
CA LYS A 157 6.82 -13.79 7.25
C LYS A 157 8.04 -13.99 6.35
N VAL A 158 9.13 -13.30 6.67
CA VAL A 158 10.47 -13.69 6.23
C VAL A 158 10.69 -15.07 6.83
N LYS A 159 11.26 -16.02 6.06
CA LYS A 159 11.78 -17.25 6.66
C LYS A 159 12.90 -16.82 7.61
N ALA A 160 12.56 -16.58 8.87
CA ALA A 160 13.50 -16.34 9.94
C ALA A 160 14.42 -17.56 9.97
N GLY A 161 15.67 -17.40 9.51
CA GLY A 161 16.54 -18.56 9.38
C GLY A 161 17.95 -18.34 8.88
N GLN A 162 18.27 -17.29 8.12
CA GLN A 162 19.65 -17.15 7.63
C GLN A 162 20.12 -15.70 7.64
N GLN A 163 20.51 -15.22 8.83
CA GLN A 163 21.31 -13.99 8.99
C GLN A 163 22.70 -14.07 8.30
N ASN A 164 23.04 -15.22 7.70
CA ASN A 164 24.28 -15.46 6.95
C ASN A 164 24.04 -15.71 5.45
N GLN A 165 23.01 -15.11 4.83
CA GLN A 165 22.95 -15.13 3.36
C GLN A 165 24.00 -14.19 2.78
N GLU A 166 24.72 -14.69 1.78
CA GLU A 166 25.68 -13.90 1.01
C GLU A 166 24.96 -12.69 0.39
N GLN A 167 25.52 -11.50 0.61
CA GLN A 167 25.00 -10.25 0.05
C GLN A 167 25.31 -10.20 -1.44
N LYS A 168 24.28 -10.05 -2.28
CA LYS A 168 24.44 -10.14 -3.73
C LYS A 168 24.31 -8.82 -4.48
N TYR A 169 23.65 -7.83 -3.88
CA TYR A 169 23.34 -6.56 -4.54
C TYR A 169 23.03 -5.45 -3.56
N TYR A 170 23.03 -4.21 -4.06
CA TYR A 170 22.30 -3.10 -3.45
C TYR A 170 20.90 -3.04 -4.04
N LEU A 171 19.86 -2.79 -3.24
CA LEU A 171 18.47 -2.80 -3.70
C LEU A 171 17.85 -1.40 -3.61
N ILE A 172 17.28 -0.91 -4.70
CA ILE A 172 16.33 0.20 -4.71
C ILE A 172 14.95 -0.40 -5.00
N ASN A 173 14.02 -0.29 -4.05
CA ASN A 173 12.66 -0.80 -4.23
C ASN A 173 11.66 0.37 -4.23
N HIS A 174 11.19 0.75 -5.42
CA HIS A 174 10.37 1.94 -5.59
C HIS A 174 9.49 1.88 -6.84
N SER A 175 8.26 2.38 -6.72
CA SER A 175 7.27 2.40 -7.83
C SER A 175 6.97 3.81 -8.35
N GLY A 176 7.78 4.79 -7.98
CA GLY A 176 7.58 6.20 -8.26
C GLY A 176 7.92 6.61 -9.68
N SER A 177 8.30 7.87 -9.86
CA SER A 177 8.79 8.39 -11.14
C SER A 177 10.28 8.07 -11.34
N GLN A 178 10.78 8.29 -12.56
CA GLN A 178 12.20 8.12 -12.88
C GLN A 178 13.06 9.05 -12.02
N GLU A 179 12.63 10.30 -11.82
CA GLU A 179 13.33 11.31 -11.02
C GLU A 179 13.51 10.84 -9.58
N GLU A 180 12.47 10.23 -9.00
CA GLU A 180 12.56 9.67 -7.66
C GLU A 180 13.50 8.47 -7.58
N VAL A 181 13.51 7.61 -8.59
CA VAL A 181 14.47 6.49 -8.67
C VAL A 181 15.91 7.00 -8.76
N LEU A 182 16.17 8.03 -9.56
CA LEU A 182 17.48 8.67 -9.65
C LEU A 182 17.90 9.30 -8.32
N GLN A 183 16.98 9.95 -7.60
CA GLN A 183 17.25 10.47 -6.26
C GLN A 183 17.58 9.36 -5.25
N LEU A 184 16.90 8.21 -5.31
CA LEU A 184 17.23 7.05 -4.47
C LEU A 184 18.59 6.44 -4.85
N LEU A 185 18.95 6.45 -6.12
CA LEU A 185 20.27 6.00 -6.60
C LEU A 185 21.38 6.92 -6.08
N GLU A 186 21.18 8.23 -6.11
CA GLU A 186 22.11 9.18 -5.49
C GLU A 186 22.22 8.97 -3.97
N LEU A 187 21.08 8.76 -3.29
CA LEU A 187 21.04 8.51 -1.86
C LEU A 187 21.84 7.26 -1.49
N LEU A 188 21.70 6.18 -2.27
CA LEU A 188 22.53 4.98 -2.13
C LEU A 188 24.01 5.31 -2.26
N LYS A 189 24.40 6.00 -3.35
CA LYS A 189 25.81 6.31 -3.65
C LYS A 189 26.47 7.23 -2.62
N LYS A 190 25.71 8.09 -1.95
CA LYS A 190 26.18 8.99 -0.87
C LYS A 190 26.26 8.30 0.49
N HIS A 191 25.68 7.11 0.66
CA HIS A 191 25.65 6.43 1.95
C HIS A 191 27.02 5.82 2.31
N PRO A 192 27.53 5.96 3.55
CA PRO A 192 28.85 5.43 3.94
C PRO A 192 29.01 3.91 3.78
N GLY A 193 27.89 3.17 3.90
CA GLY A 193 27.85 1.73 3.67
C GLY A 193 27.94 1.31 2.20
N TYR A 194 27.73 2.26 1.27
CA TYR A 194 27.97 2.04 -0.15
C TYR A 194 29.46 2.19 -0.41
N LYS A 195 30.11 1.04 -0.58
CA LYS A 195 31.45 0.99 -1.17
C LYS A 195 31.24 0.70 -2.63
N GLN A 196 31.98 1.36 -3.51
CA GLN A 196 32.05 1.01 -4.93
C GLN A 196 32.68 -0.39 -5.04
N SER A 197 31.85 -1.38 -4.73
CA SER A 197 32.12 -2.81 -4.71
C SER A 197 31.64 -3.43 -6.01
N ASN A 198 32.10 -4.64 -6.32
CA ASN A 198 31.63 -5.41 -7.48
C ASN A 198 30.16 -5.87 -7.38
N LEU A 199 29.41 -5.48 -6.35
CA LEU A 199 27.98 -5.82 -6.25
C LEU A 199 27.14 -4.96 -7.20
N PRO A 200 26.26 -5.56 -8.01
CA PRO A 200 25.34 -4.81 -8.86
C PRO A 200 24.32 -4.02 -8.04
N ILE A 201 23.77 -2.97 -8.66
CA ILE A 201 22.60 -2.25 -8.13
C ILE A 201 21.35 -2.83 -8.81
N LEU A 202 20.40 -3.28 -8.01
CA LEU A 202 19.13 -3.81 -8.46
C LEU A 202 18.02 -2.79 -8.21
N ILE A 203 17.30 -2.37 -9.24
CA ILE A 203 16.13 -1.51 -9.15
C ILE A 203 14.89 -2.36 -9.36
N ASN A 204 14.12 -2.57 -8.29
CA ASN A 204 12.81 -3.19 -8.35
C ASN A 204 11.72 -2.14 -8.56
N SER A 205 11.20 -2.04 -9.78
CA SER A 205 10.20 -1.06 -10.20
C SER A 205 9.23 -1.67 -11.21
N PRO A 206 7.92 -1.31 -11.16
CA PRO A 206 6.97 -1.72 -12.18
C PRO A 206 7.11 -0.96 -13.51
N LYS A 207 7.88 0.14 -13.52
CA LYS A 207 8.17 0.96 -14.68
C LYS A 207 9.58 0.68 -15.17
N ASP A 208 9.76 0.64 -16.48
CA ASP A 208 11.06 0.50 -17.14
C ASP A 208 11.71 1.88 -17.34
N PHE A 209 12.97 1.98 -16.93
CA PHE A 209 13.83 3.16 -17.04
C PHE A 209 15.21 2.81 -17.60
N SER A 210 15.36 1.62 -18.19
CA SER A 210 16.65 1.07 -18.64
C SER A 210 17.41 2.00 -19.58
N GLY A 211 16.72 2.78 -20.41
CA GLY A 211 17.34 3.74 -21.33
C GLY A 211 17.98 4.99 -20.69
N VAL A 212 17.86 5.19 -19.36
CA VAL A 212 18.37 6.39 -18.67
C VAL A 212 19.33 6.06 -17.53
N ILE A 213 19.51 4.78 -17.20
CA ILE A 213 20.27 4.34 -16.04
C ILE A 213 21.61 3.76 -16.50
N ALA A 214 22.66 3.94 -15.68
CA ALA A 214 24.02 3.49 -15.96
C ALA A 214 24.15 1.96 -16.13
N ASP A 215 25.18 1.53 -16.87
CA ASP A 215 25.43 0.14 -17.30
C ASP A 215 25.54 -0.91 -16.17
N ASN A 216 25.79 -0.49 -14.93
CA ASN A 216 25.94 -1.39 -13.77
C ASN A 216 24.67 -1.54 -12.93
N VAL A 217 23.52 -1.22 -13.49
CA VAL A 217 22.23 -1.28 -12.83
C VAL A 217 21.29 -2.23 -13.55
N GLU A 218 20.75 -3.18 -12.81
CA GLU A 218 19.77 -4.13 -13.32
C GLU A 218 18.36 -3.67 -12.91
N MET A 219 17.44 -3.64 -13.87
CA MET A 219 16.03 -3.36 -13.62
C MET A 219 15.21 -4.63 -13.60
N ILE A 220 14.40 -4.80 -12.56
CA ILE A 220 13.50 -5.94 -12.40
C ILE A 220 12.12 -5.49 -11.92
N HIS A 221 11.17 -6.39 -12.03
CA HIS A 221 9.81 -6.22 -11.51
C HIS A 221 9.39 -7.47 -10.72
N GLN A 222 9.92 -7.60 -9.52
CA GLN A 222 9.66 -8.72 -8.61
C GLN A 222 8.51 -8.40 -7.65
N TYR A 223 7.53 -9.32 -7.59
CA TYR A 223 6.50 -9.36 -6.57
C TYR A 223 6.45 -10.76 -5.92
N PRO A 224 6.40 -10.87 -4.58
CA PRO A 224 6.47 -9.77 -3.61
C PRO A 224 7.90 -9.23 -3.44
N ALA A 225 8.04 -7.91 -3.25
CA ALA A 225 9.35 -7.27 -3.15
C ALA A 225 10.22 -7.75 -1.98
N HIS A 226 9.61 -8.20 -0.88
CA HIS A 226 10.34 -8.62 0.31
C HIS A 226 11.24 -9.84 0.07
N SER A 227 11.00 -10.62 -0.99
CA SER A 227 11.87 -11.76 -1.36
C SER A 227 13.30 -11.32 -1.74
N LEU A 228 13.52 -10.03 -1.98
CA LEU A 228 14.82 -9.46 -2.31
C LEU A 228 15.57 -8.91 -1.08
N PHE A 229 14.92 -8.79 0.08
CA PHE A 229 15.45 -7.98 1.18
C PHE A 229 16.56 -8.70 1.94
N ASP A 230 16.51 -10.03 2.04
CA ASP A 230 17.53 -10.82 2.75
C ASP A 230 18.92 -10.67 2.10
N GLN A 231 18.99 -10.78 0.76
CA GLN A 231 20.25 -10.75 -0.01
C GLN A 231 20.74 -9.34 -0.34
N ALA A 232 19.92 -8.31 -0.06
CA ALA A 232 20.33 -6.92 -0.25
C ALA A 232 21.34 -6.51 0.83
N LYS A 233 22.46 -5.92 0.41
CA LYS A 233 23.43 -5.27 1.32
C LYS A 233 22.86 -4.01 1.95
N LEU A 234 22.25 -3.15 1.12
CA LEU A 234 21.46 -1.99 1.54
C LEU A 234 20.13 -2.01 0.78
N ILE A 235 19.07 -1.58 1.45
CA ILE A 235 17.73 -1.46 0.88
C ILE A 235 17.37 0.02 0.87
N VAL A 236 17.01 0.57 -0.28
CA VAL A 236 16.70 1.99 -0.46
C VAL A 236 15.26 2.15 -0.95
N THR A 237 14.47 2.97 -0.25
CA THR A 237 13.02 3.11 -0.56
C THR A 237 12.50 4.54 -0.38
N GLY A 238 11.40 4.86 -1.06
CA GLY A 238 10.71 6.15 -0.96
C GLY A 238 9.65 6.26 0.15
N CYS A 239 9.84 5.68 1.34
CA CYS A 239 8.93 5.82 2.49
C CYS A 239 7.44 5.44 2.28
N GLY A 240 7.14 4.58 1.31
CA GLY A 240 5.78 4.05 1.12
C GLY A 240 5.34 3.17 2.29
N TYR A 241 4.04 3.10 2.58
CA TYR A 241 3.52 2.33 3.72
C TYR A 241 4.03 0.88 3.76
N ASN A 242 3.92 0.17 2.64
CA ASN A 242 4.34 -1.24 2.59
C ASN A 242 5.85 -1.40 2.69
N SER A 243 6.64 -0.50 2.11
CA SER A 243 8.10 -0.61 2.18
C SER A 243 8.56 -0.42 3.62
N MET A 244 8.03 0.60 4.32
CA MET A 244 8.40 0.87 5.71
C MET A 244 8.03 -0.26 6.67
N ILE A 245 6.92 -0.96 6.42
CA ILE A 245 6.56 -2.16 7.19
C ILE A 245 7.50 -3.32 6.85
N GLU A 246 7.65 -3.66 5.57
CA GLU A 246 8.41 -4.85 5.17
C GLU A 246 9.91 -4.73 5.48
N THR A 247 10.44 -3.52 5.55
CA THR A 247 11.83 -3.30 5.95
C THR A 247 12.02 -3.18 7.47
N LEU A 248 10.98 -3.30 8.31
CA LEU A 248 11.13 -3.30 9.78
C LEU A 248 12.19 -4.29 10.26
N PRO A 249 12.24 -5.56 9.80
CA PRO A 249 13.29 -6.50 10.21
C PRO A 249 14.70 -6.15 9.70
N PHE A 250 14.80 -5.23 8.75
CA PHE A 250 16.04 -4.85 8.06
C PHE A 250 16.43 -3.40 8.35
N PHE A 251 15.99 -2.83 9.48
CA PHE A 251 16.14 -1.40 9.77
C PHE A 251 17.60 -0.93 9.75
N GLU A 252 18.56 -1.78 10.13
CA GLU A 252 19.99 -1.48 10.14
C GLU A 252 20.59 -1.25 8.74
N LYS A 253 19.99 -1.87 7.71
CA LYS A 253 20.43 -1.75 6.32
C LYS A 253 19.42 -1.02 5.43
N HIS A 254 18.40 -0.40 6.03
CA HIS A 254 17.33 0.30 5.32
C HIS A 254 17.58 1.80 5.29
N ILE A 255 17.82 2.32 4.09
CA ILE A 255 17.98 3.74 3.79
C ILE A 255 16.70 4.22 3.13
N PHE A 256 16.26 5.42 3.45
CA PHE A 256 15.02 5.95 2.88
C PHE A 256 15.02 7.47 2.82
N THR A 257 14.27 7.99 1.85
CA THR A 257 13.92 9.41 1.78
C THR A 257 12.44 9.53 1.41
N PRO A 258 11.68 10.43 2.05
CA PRO A 258 10.28 10.65 1.70
C PRO A 258 10.14 11.48 0.42
N PHE A 259 9.04 11.26 -0.29
CA PHE A 259 8.62 12.06 -1.43
C PHE A 259 7.25 12.69 -1.18
N GLU A 260 6.99 13.83 -1.84
CA GLU A 260 5.68 14.46 -1.78
C GLU A 260 4.61 13.58 -2.44
N ARG A 261 3.46 13.51 -1.79
CA ARG A 261 2.30 12.74 -2.25
C ARG A 261 1.04 13.54 -2.06
N LYS A 262 0.12 13.42 -3.01
CA LYS A 262 -1.18 14.11 -2.94
C LYS A 262 -1.98 13.72 -1.70
N PHE A 263 -2.00 12.43 -1.35
CA PHE A 263 -2.87 11.88 -0.31
C PHE A 263 -2.14 11.20 0.85
N ASP A 264 -0.83 11.02 0.77
CA ASP A 264 -0.02 10.37 1.80
C ASP A 264 0.96 11.37 2.43
N ASN A 265 1.44 11.08 3.64
CA ASN A 265 2.51 11.83 4.30
C ASN A 265 3.69 10.91 4.58
N GLN A 266 4.56 10.82 3.57
CA GLN A 266 5.78 10.04 3.67
C GLN A 266 6.80 10.66 4.63
N PHE A 267 6.80 11.98 4.80
CA PHE A 267 7.69 12.70 5.72
C PHE A 267 7.43 12.32 7.18
N GLU A 268 6.17 12.31 7.60
CA GLU A 268 5.78 11.87 8.95
C GLU A 268 6.14 10.39 9.17
N ARG A 269 6.00 9.54 8.15
CA ARG A 269 6.40 8.14 8.23
C ARG A 269 7.92 7.99 8.38
N ALA A 270 8.70 8.80 7.67
CA ALA A 270 10.15 8.85 7.80
C ALA A 270 10.56 9.29 9.22
N LYS A 271 9.94 10.34 9.75
CA LYS A 271 10.17 10.81 11.13
C LYS A 271 9.92 9.70 12.15
N ARG A 272 8.76 9.04 12.10
CA ARG A 272 8.43 7.93 13.01
C ARG A 272 9.40 6.77 12.92
N ARG A 273 9.93 6.48 11.72
CA ARG A 273 10.96 5.45 11.54
C ARG A 273 12.28 5.85 12.18
N ASN A 274 12.70 7.11 12.05
CA ASN A 274 13.89 7.61 12.72
C ASN A 274 13.74 7.54 14.25
N ASP A 275 12.58 7.93 14.78
CA ASP A 275 12.29 7.84 16.22
C ASP A 275 12.37 6.39 16.72
N PHE A 276 11.83 5.43 15.95
CA PHE A 276 11.94 4.00 16.24
C PHE A 276 13.39 3.49 16.23
N VAL A 277 14.19 3.88 15.23
CA VAL A 277 15.61 3.46 15.17
C VAL A 277 16.36 3.99 16.39
N LEU A 278 16.17 5.28 16.74
CA LEU A 278 16.81 5.90 17.89
C LEU A 278 16.42 5.26 19.24
N SER A 279 15.19 4.75 19.38
CA SER A 279 14.77 4.03 20.59
C SER A 279 15.33 2.61 20.70
N ASN A 280 15.75 2.02 19.58
CA ASN A 280 16.19 0.63 19.50
C ASN A 280 17.71 0.46 19.39
N THR A 281 18.46 1.55 19.22
CA THR A 281 19.94 1.56 19.20
C THR A 281 20.58 2.13 20.48
N ARG A 282 19.77 2.45 21.49
CA ARG A 282 20.21 2.85 22.84
C ARG A 282 20.11 1.68 23.80
#